data_AF-A0A946BE10-F1
#
_entry.id   AF-A0A946BE10-F1
#
_cell.length_a   1.000
_cell.length_b   1.000
_cell.length_c   1.000
_cell.angle_alpha   90.00
_cell.angle_beta   90.00
_cell.angle_gamma   90.00
#
_symmetry.space_group_name_H-M   'P 1'
#
loop_
_entity.id
_entity.type
_entity.pdbx_description
1 polymer ?
#
loop_
_entity_poly.entity_id
_entity_poly.type
_entity_poly.pdbx_seq_one_letter_code
_entity_poly.pdbx_strand_id
1 'polypeptide(L)'
;MSSIPLKGRAYDEILEDMESFRNRDVDFLSGLTWSLVYHLNHEHDAFLKKAHNLYFSENALNPMAFKSLKRFEHEVVKMAADLLNGDENVVGTMTSGGTESCLLPVMAYRELALSKKRWGKFAPEMIAPQSIHVAWEKAAKYFNVK
;
A
#
# COMPACT_ATOMS: atom_id res chain seq x y z
N MET A 1 19.75 -5.81 21.97
CA MET A 1 18.84 -6.14 23.10
C MET A 1 17.61 -6.85 22.54
N SER A 2 17.17 -7.95 23.14
CA SER A 2 16.00 -8.72 22.67
C SER A 2 14.76 -8.54 23.56
N SER A 3 14.78 -7.58 24.50
CA SER A 3 13.68 -7.28 25.42
C SER A 3 13.48 -5.76 25.58
N ILE A 4 12.28 -5.37 26.00
CA ILE A 4 11.93 -3.97 26.33
C ILE A 4 12.80 -3.52 27.52
N PRO A 5 13.48 -2.35 27.43
CA PRO A 5 14.34 -1.89 28.51
C PRO A 5 13.52 -1.50 29.74
N LEU A 6 14.06 -1.78 30.93
CA LEU A 6 13.40 -1.43 32.21
C LEU A 6 13.26 0.08 32.43
N LYS A 7 14.08 0.88 31.75
CA LYS A 7 14.04 2.35 31.75
C LYS A 7 14.05 2.85 30.32
N GLY A 8 13.23 3.86 30.04
CA GLY A 8 13.25 4.54 28.74
C GLY A 8 14.64 5.10 28.46
N ARG A 9 15.13 4.89 27.25
CA ARG A 9 16.38 5.50 26.77
C ARG A 9 16.13 6.96 26.42
N ALA A 10 17.19 7.77 26.43
CA ALA A 10 17.11 9.13 25.94
C ALA A 10 16.79 9.13 24.43
N TYR A 11 16.01 10.11 23.97
CA TYR A 11 15.60 10.16 22.56
C TYR A 11 16.80 10.32 21.63
N ASP A 12 17.79 11.16 21.98
CA ASP A 12 18.97 11.37 21.16
C ASP A 12 19.80 10.08 20.99
N GLU A 13 19.97 9.29 22.05
CA GLU A 13 20.64 7.98 21.96
C GLU A 13 19.91 6.99 21.03
N ILE A 14 18.57 7.04 20.98
CA ILE A 14 17.78 6.20 20.08
C ILE A 14 17.96 6.67 18.63
N LEU A 15 17.93 7.99 18.40
CA LEU A 15 18.09 8.57 17.07
C LEU A 15 19.49 8.33 16.51
N GLU A 16 20.54 8.49 17.33
CA GLU A 16 21.93 8.17 16.95
C GLU A 16 22.08 6.69 16.55
N ASP A 17 21.50 5.77 17.32
CA ASP A 17 21.47 4.34 16.95
C ASP A 17 20.79 4.14 15.59
N MET A 18 19.61 4.73 15.39
CA MET A 18 18.86 4.59 14.13
C MET A 18 19.63 5.14 12.93
N GLU A 19 20.34 6.27 13.09
CA GLU A 19 21.24 6.80 12.08
C GLU A 19 22.41 5.85 11.81
N SER A 20 23.01 5.27 12.85
CA SER A 20 24.11 4.31 12.71
C SER A 20 23.71 3.06 11.93
N PHE A 21 22.45 2.61 12.04
CA PHE A 21 21.96 1.43 11.32
C PHE A 21 21.96 1.64 9.80
N ARG A 22 21.71 2.87 9.34
CA ARG A 22 21.72 3.24 7.92
C ARG A 22 23.06 2.96 7.25
N ASN A 23 24.16 2.94 8.00
CA ASN A 23 25.50 2.64 7.46
C ASN A 23 25.61 1.23 6.84
N ARG A 24 24.64 0.35 7.09
CA ARG A 24 24.58 -0.99 6.49
C ARG A 24 23.54 -1.13 5.38
N ASP A 25 22.74 -0.09 5.15
CA ASP A 25 21.76 -0.07 4.08
C ASP A 25 22.44 0.19 2.73
N VAL A 26 21.73 -0.15 1.65
CA VAL A 26 22.20 0.17 0.29
C VAL A 26 22.23 1.67 0.07
N ASP A 27 23.28 2.17 -0.57
CA ASP A 27 23.33 3.56 -1.03
C ASP A 27 22.47 3.71 -2.30
N PHE A 28 21.18 4.00 -2.10
CA PHE A 28 20.26 4.21 -3.21
C PHE A 28 20.52 5.54 -3.96
N LEU A 29 21.24 6.49 -3.37
CA LEU A 29 21.57 7.77 -4.00
C LEU A 29 22.73 7.64 -4.99
N SER A 30 23.55 6.59 -4.88
CA SER A 30 24.59 6.27 -5.86
C SER A 30 24.07 6.01 -7.28
N GLY A 31 22.77 5.73 -7.44
CA GLY A 31 22.17 5.30 -8.70
C GLY A 31 22.48 3.85 -9.10
N LEU A 32 23.21 3.11 -8.26
CA LEU A 32 23.58 1.71 -8.50
C LEU A 32 22.60 0.71 -7.87
N THR A 33 21.59 1.19 -7.15
CA THR A 33 20.52 0.36 -6.59
C THR A 33 19.39 0.26 -7.60
N TRP A 34 19.24 -0.91 -8.23
CA TRP A 34 18.12 -1.13 -9.15
C TRP A 34 16.83 -1.41 -8.38
N SER A 35 15.74 -0.71 -8.75
CA SER A 35 14.43 -0.78 -8.08
C SER A 35 14.47 -0.28 -6.62
N LEU A 36 13.46 -0.62 -5.82
CA LEU A 36 13.30 -0.38 -4.38
C LEU A 36 12.99 1.06 -3.95
N VAL A 37 13.77 2.05 -4.41
CA VAL A 37 13.59 3.46 -4.01
C VAL A 37 13.43 4.35 -5.24
N TYR A 38 12.25 4.96 -5.39
CA TYR A 38 11.92 5.89 -6.47
C TYR A 38 12.13 7.33 -5.99
N HIS A 39 13.39 7.73 -5.86
CA HIS A 39 13.78 9.06 -5.39
C HIS A 39 13.80 10.08 -6.53
N LEU A 40 13.23 11.27 -6.30
CA LEU A 40 13.27 12.39 -7.24
C LEU A 40 14.45 13.33 -6.94
N ASN A 41 14.43 13.95 -5.76
CA ASN A 41 15.48 14.81 -5.22
C ASN A 41 15.21 15.11 -3.72
N HIS A 42 16.20 15.68 -3.04
CA HIS A 42 16.10 15.98 -1.61
C HIS A 42 15.04 17.04 -1.25
N GLU A 43 14.74 17.96 -2.17
CA GLU A 43 13.68 18.97 -1.96
C GLU A 43 12.32 18.28 -1.87
N HIS A 44 12.06 17.34 -2.76
CA HIS A 44 10.84 16.54 -2.77
C HIS A 44 10.73 15.66 -1.50
N ASP A 45 11.81 14.99 -1.10
CA ASP A 45 11.83 14.21 0.14
C ASP A 45 11.51 15.08 1.37
N ALA A 46 12.07 16.30 1.43
CA ALA A 46 11.82 17.24 2.52
C ALA A 46 10.36 17.69 2.56
N PHE A 47 9.75 17.92 1.40
CA PHE A 47 8.32 18.21 1.29
C PHE A 47 7.46 17.03 1.78
N LEU A 48 7.74 15.80 1.33
CA LEU A 48 6.98 14.61 1.74
C LEU A 48 7.07 14.37 3.26
N LYS A 49 8.26 14.52 3.85
CA LYS A 49 8.45 14.44 5.31
C LYS A 49 7.62 15.48 6.06
N LYS A 50 7.58 16.72 5.57
CA LYS A 50 6.73 17.79 6.16
C LYS A 50 5.25 17.43 6.05
N ALA A 51 4.79 17.00 4.88
CA ALA A 51 3.39 16.62 4.66
C ALA A 51 2.95 15.45 5.55
N HIS A 52 3.78 14.41 5.66
CA HIS A 52 3.55 13.28 6.57
C HIS A 52 3.45 13.73 8.02
N ASN A 53 4.37 14.61 8.48
CA ASN A 53 4.38 15.06 9.87
C ASN A 53 3.16 15.91 10.25
N LEU A 54 2.49 16.55 9.28
CA LEU A 54 1.22 17.24 9.52
C LEU A 54 0.10 16.27 9.89
N TYR A 55 0.18 15.01 9.43
CA TYR A 55 -0.86 13.99 9.59
C TYR A 55 -0.37 12.69 10.26
N PHE A 56 0.73 12.77 11.02
CA PHE A 56 1.44 11.58 11.53
C PHE A 56 0.62 10.71 12.47
N SER A 57 -0.32 11.31 13.21
CA SER A 57 -1.09 10.63 14.26
C SER A 57 -2.55 10.40 13.86
N GLU A 58 -2.96 10.88 12.69
CA GLU A 58 -4.32 10.77 12.17
C GLU A 58 -4.61 9.37 11.63
N ASN A 59 -5.89 8.99 11.65
CA ASN A 59 -6.31 7.63 11.30
C ASN A 59 -7.54 7.63 10.39
N ALA A 60 -7.39 7.11 9.17
CA ALA A 60 -8.45 7.05 8.17
C ALA A 60 -9.63 6.11 8.55
N LEU A 61 -9.48 5.26 9.58
CA LEU A 61 -10.55 4.36 10.05
C LEU A 61 -11.86 5.10 10.39
N ASN A 62 -11.78 6.33 10.91
CA ASN A 62 -12.95 7.15 11.17
C ASN A 62 -13.00 8.39 10.24
N PRO A 63 -13.65 8.28 9.07
CA PRO A 63 -13.71 9.35 8.08
C PRO A 63 -14.56 10.56 8.52
N MET A 64 -15.33 10.43 9.61
CA MET A 64 -16.07 11.54 10.20
C MET A 64 -15.19 12.36 11.15
N ALA A 65 -14.23 11.71 11.82
CA ALA A 65 -13.25 12.36 12.69
C ALA A 65 -12.14 13.03 11.86
N PHE A 66 -11.62 12.36 10.83
CA PHE A 66 -10.50 12.83 10.02
C PHE A 66 -10.94 13.16 8.59
N LYS A 67 -11.74 14.23 8.46
CA LYS A 67 -12.30 14.67 7.16
C LYS A 67 -11.23 15.05 6.13
N SER A 68 -10.06 15.52 6.58
CA SER A 68 -8.90 15.80 5.73
C SER A 68 -8.40 14.54 5.03
N LEU A 69 -8.19 13.44 5.78
CA LEU A 69 -7.74 12.17 5.21
C LEU A 69 -8.74 11.62 4.20
N LYS A 70 -10.04 11.64 4.53
CA LYS A 70 -11.10 11.24 3.60
C LYS A 70 -11.03 12.03 2.28
N ARG A 71 -10.79 13.34 2.37
CA ARG A 71 -10.65 14.20 1.20
C ARG A 71 -9.43 13.80 0.37
N PHE A 72 -8.28 13.58 1.00
CA PHE A 72 -7.05 13.18 0.30
C PHE A 72 -7.24 11.84 -0.43
N GLU A 73 -7.81 10.83 0.22
CA GLU A 73 -8.07 9.54 -0.42
C GLU A 73 -8.99 9.68 -1.63
N HIS A 74 -10.06 10.49 -1.50
CA HIS A 74 -11.00 10.74 -2.59
C HIS A 74 -10.34 11.46 -3.78
N GLU A 75 -9.57 12.51 -3.52
CA GLU A 75 -8.87 13.28 -4.55
C GLU A 75 -7.81 12.43 -5.26
N VAL A 76 -7.03 11.62 -4.54
CA VAL A 76 -6.02 10.73 -5.13
C VAL A 76 -6.67 9.68 -6.03
N VAL A 77 -7.75 9.04 -5.57
CA VAL A 77 -8.49 8.06 -6.38
C VAL A 77 -9.05 8.72 -7.64
N LYS A 78 -9.61 9.93 -7.52
CA LYS A 78 -10.16 10.65 -8.67
C LYS A 78 -9.07 11.04 -9.68
N MET A 79 -7.96 11.59 -9.22
CA MET A 79 -6.81 11.90 -10.09
C MET A 79 -6.26 10.65 -10.80
N ALA A 80 -6.18 9.52 -10.10
CA ALA A 80 -5.73 8.26 -10.70
C ALA A 80 -6.72 7.72 -11.74
N ALA A 81 -8.03 7.81 -11.49
CA ALA A 81 -9.05 7.46 -12.46
C ALA A 81 -8.97 8.34 -13.71
N ASP A 82 -8.83 9.65 -13.54
CA ASP A 82 -8.72 10.61 -14.65
C ASP A 82 -7.44 10.36 -15.46
N LEU A 83 -6.30 10.10 -14.80
CA LEU A 83 -5.04 9.74 -15.46
C LEU A 83 -5.16 8.48 -16.33
N LEU A 84 -6.01 7.53 -15.93
CA LEU A 84 -6.26 6.28 -16.64
C LEU A 84 -7.48 6.36 -17.58
N ASN A 85 -7.99 7.56 -17.87
CA ASN A 85 -9.15 7.82 -18.74
C ASN A 85 -10.45 7.16 -18.26
N GLY A 86 -10.67 7.11 -16.95
CA GLY A 86 -11.93 6.63 -16.36
C GLY A 86 -13.11 7.58 -16.63
N ASP A 87 -14.30 7.01 -16.76
CA ASP A 87 -15.56 7.75 -16.89
C ASP A 87 -16.17 8.09 -15.51
N GLU A 88 -17.39 8.64 -15.49
CA GLU A 88 -18.11 8.95 -14.25
C GLU A 88 -18.51 7.73 -13.41
N ASN A 89 -18.43 6.53 -13.98
CA ASN A 89 -18.76 5.27 -13.31
C ASN A 89 -17.55 4.62 -12.63
N VAL A 90 -16.32 5.08 -12.94
CA VAL A 90 -15.10 4.57 -12.32
C VAL A 90 -15.01 5.03 -10.87
N VAL A 91 -14.86 4.06 -9.97
CA VAL A 91 -14.65 4.26 -8.54
C VAL A 91 -13.41 3.47 -8.09
N GLY A 92 -12.89 3.80 -6.91
CA GLY A 92 -11.73 3.10 -6.36
C GLY A 92 -11.54 3.35 -4.87
N THR A 93 -10.49 2.76 -4.33
CA THR A 93 -10.04 2.93 -2.94
C THR A 93 -8.53 3.03 -2.91
N MET A 94 -7.99 3.76 -1.94
CA MET A 94 -6.57 3.64 -1.60
C MET A 94 -6.31 2.28 -0.93
N THR A 95 -5.08 1.79 -1.08
CA THR A 95 -4.59 0.54 -0.47
C THR A 95 -3.16 0.75 0.02
N SER A 96 -2.67 -0.10 0.91
CA SER A 96 -1.30 -0.02 1.45
C SER A 96 -0.18 -0.23 0.43
N GLY A 97 -0.48 -0.85 -0.72
CA GLY A 97 0.47 -1.03 -1.82
C GLY A 97 0.00 -2.04 -2.85
N GLY A 98 0.81 -2.26 -3.90
CA GLY A 98 0.40 -3.03 -5.07
C GLY A 98 -0.04 -4.47 -4.79
N THR A 99 0.47 -5.12 -3.74
CA THR A 99 0.00 -6.46 -3.36
C THR A 99 -1.46 -6.43 -2.91
N GLU A 100 -1.84 -5.51 -2.02
CA GLU A 100 -3.23 -5.35 -1.59
C GLU A 100 -4.12 -4.94 -2.77
N SER A 101 -3.63 -4.05 -3.66
CA SER A 101 -4.35 -3.69 -4.89
C SER A 101 -4.56 -4.86 -5.86
N CYS A 102 -3.73 -5.91 -5.81
CA CYS A 102 -3.97 -7.15 -6.56
C CYS A 102 -4.93 -8.10 -5.84
N LEU A 103 -4.89 -8.13 -4.50
CA LEU A 103 -5.72 -9.02 -3.68
C LEU A 103 -7.20 -8.63 -3.72
N LEU A 104 -7.52 -7.35 -3.57
CA LEU A 104 -8.90 -6.87 -3.47
C LEU A 104 -9.75 -7.18 -4.72
N PRO A 105 -9.25 -7.00 -5.96
CA PRO A 105 -10.00 -7.41 -7.15
C PRO A 105 -10.29 -8.91 -7.19
N VAL A 106 -9.34 -9.77 -6.81
CA VAL A 106 -9.56 -11.24 -6.78
C VAL A 106 -10.69 -11.58 -5.81
N MET A 107 -10.67 -10.98 -4.61
CA MET A 107 -11.77 -11.12 -3.64
C MET A 107 -13.09 -10.62 -4.22
N ALA A 108 -13.13 -9.41 -4.78
CA ALA A 108 -14.36 -8.81 -5.32
C ALA A 108 -14.96 -9.63 -6.48
N TYR A 109 -14.12 -10.07 -7.43
CA TYR A 109 -14.58 -10.90 -8.55
C TYR A 109 -14.99 -12.30 -8.11
N ARG A 110 -14.36 -12.87 -7.07
CA ARG A 110 -14.80 -14.12 -6.44
C ARG A 110 -16.19 -13.97 -5.84
N GLU A 111 -16.46 -12.91 -5.06
CA GLU A 111 -17.81 -12.66 -4.52
C GLU A 111 -18.84 -12.45 -5.63
N LEU A 112 -18.48 -11.72 -6.69
CA LEU A 112 -19.35 -11.52 -7.84
C LEU A 112 -19.65 -12.83 -8.58
N ALA A 113 -18.65 -13.70 -8.76
CA ALA A 113 -18.84 -14.99 -9.41
C ALA A 113 -19.75 -15.91 -8.57
N LEU A 114 -19.58 -15.89 -7.25
CA LEU A 114 -20.41 -16.67 -6.32
C LEU A 114 -21.85 -16.18 -6.28
N SER A 115 -22.10 -14.86 -6.33
CA SER A 115 -23.46 -14.31 -6.30
C SER A 115 -24.27 -14.60 -7.57
N LYS A 116 -23.59 -14.79 -8.71
CA LYS A 116 -24.23 -15.15 -10.00
C LYS A 116 -24.56 -16.64 -10.12
N LYS A 117 -24.06 -17.47 -9.22
CA LYS A 117 -24.26 -18.92 -9.27
C LYS A 117 -25.71 -19.29 -8.95
N ARG A 118 -26.32 -20.09 -9.83
CA ARG A 118 -27.70 -20.53 -9.65
C ARG A 118 -27.80 -21.92 -9.01
N TRP A 119 -26.99 -22.91 -9.43
CA TRP A 119 -27.04 -24.30 -8.92
C TRP A 119 -25.69 -25.05 -9.08
N GLY A 120 -25.46 -26.14 -8.33
CA GLY A 120 -24.32 -27.08 -8.51
C GLY A 120 -23.07 -26.80 -7.67
N LYS A 121 -21.98 -27.56 -7.85
CA LYS A 121 -20.64 -27.22 -7.31
C LYS A 121 -19.98 -26.20 -8.25
N PHE A 122 -19.40 -25.14 -7.70
CA PHE A 122 -18.76 -24.07 -8.46
C PHE A 122 -17.54 -23.59 -7.68
N ALA A 123 -16.40 -23.56 -8.35
CA ALA A 123 -15.14 -23.03 -7.83
C ALA A 123 -14.76 -21.86 -8.74
N PRO A 124 -14.67 -20.62 -8.22
CA PRO A 124 -14.15 -19.49 -8.99
C PRO A 124 -12.75 -19.79 -9.51
N GLU A 125 -12.47 -19.40 -10.75
CA GLU A 125 -11.18 -19.60 -11.42
C GLU A 125 -10.71 -18.28 -12.04
N MET A 126 -9.43 -17.97 -11.87
CA MET A 126 -8.78 -16.79 -12.45
C MET A 126 -7.81 -17.22 -13.55
N ILE A 127 -8.10 -16.82 -14.78
CA ILE A 127 -7.20 -17.06 -15.92
C ILE A 127 -6.22 -15.89 -16.03
N ALA A 128 -4.92 -16.19 -15.97
CA ALA A 128 -3.86 -15.20 -15.95
C ALA A 128 -2.64 -15.63 -16.79
N PRO A 129 -1.82 -14.68 -17.31
CA PRO A 129 -0.54 -15.00 -17.95
C PRO A 129 0.46 -15.61 -16.96
N GLN A 130 1.38 -16.44 -17.45
CA GLN A 130 2.45 -17.03 -16.62
C GLN A 130 3.36 -15.99 -15.95
N SER A 131 3.50 -14.81 -16.55
CA SER A 131 4.34 -13.71 -16.03
C SER A 131 3.62 -12.82 -15.02
N ILE A 132 2.39 -13.16 -14.61
CA ILE A 132 1.62 -12.34 -13.67
C ILE A 132 2.36 -12.17 -12.34
N HIS A 133 2.17 -11.01 -11.70
CA HIS A 133 2.80 -10.73 -10.41
C HIS A 133 2.38 -11.77 -9.35
N VAL A 134 3.32 -12.24 -8.53
CA VAL A 134 3.10 -13.30 -7.51
C VAL A 134 2.00 -12.98 -6.48
N ALA A 135 1.61 -11.71 -6.35
CA ALA A 135 0.49 -11.30 -5.49
C ALA A 135 -0.85 -11.92 -5.94
N TRP A 136 -1.03 -12.18 -7.23
CA TRP A 136 -2.25 -12.80 -7.75
C TRP A 136 -2.37 -14.27 -7.34
N GLU A 137 -1.26 -15.02 -7.34
CA GLU A 137 -1.22 -16.38 -6.80
C GLU A 137 -1.46 -16.41 -5.28
N LYS A 138 -0.88 -15.45 -4.56
CA LYS A 138 -1.15 -15.26 -3.13
C LYS A 138 -2.64 -15.03 -2.87
N ALA A 139 -3.27 -14.16 -3.67
CA ALA A 139 -4.70 -13.88 -3.58
C ALA A 139 -5.54 -15.13 -3.89
N ALA A 140 -5.18 -15.89 -4.93
CA ALA A 140 -5.84 -17.13 -5.30
C ALA A 140 -5.85 -18.13 -4.13
N LYS A 141 -4.71 -18.31 -3.46
CA LYS A 141 -4.59 -19.15 -2.27
C LYS A 141 -5.40 -18.61 -1.08
N TYR A 142 -5.37 -17.31 -0.82
CA TYR A 142 -6.08 -16.71 0.32
C TYR A 142 -7.60 -16.76 0.18
N PHE A 143 -8.11 -16.55 -1.04
CA PHE A 143 -9.54 -16.44 -1.30
C PHE A 143 -10.16 -17.69 -1.92
N ASN A 144 -9.38 -18.78 -2.02
CA ASN A 144 -9.78 -20.06 -2.59
C ASN A 144 -10.34 -19.91 -4.01
N VAL A 145 -9.55 -19.28 -4.87
CA VAL A 145 -9.77 -19.16 -6.31
C VAL A 145 -8.77 -20.08 -7.00
N LYS A 146 -9.22 -20.86 -7.98
CA LYS A 146 -8.36 -21.70 -8.81
C LYS A 146 -7.53 -20.85 -9.76
#